data_AF-A0A4Z1FMA6-F1
#
_entry.id   AF-A0A4Z1FMA6-F1
#
_cell.length_a   1.000
_cell.length_b   1.000
_cell.length_c   1.000
_cell.angle_alpha   90.00
_cell.angle_beta   90.00
_cell.angle_gamma   90.00
#
_symmetry.space_group_name_H-M   'P 1'
#
loop_
_entity.id
_entity.type
_entity.pdbx_description
1 polymer ?
#
loop_
_entity_poly.entity_id
_entity_poly.type
_entity_poly.pdbx_seq_one_letter_code
_entity_poly.pdbx_strand_id
1 'polypeptide(L)'
;MAENVIAFDFIIIGGGTSGLVVANRFLEDPTVNVLVLESGKNYLGNPRVNMPAGWPALLGTEADWNFVTTPQAAVERLGLLNNYSANIPSSGPIQASFPAAPENQFLKLWNETFKTLAMALMVTFLTALHLDYTQILLPLIQTLNNEGMQRMLNMSLSFT
;
A
#
# COMPACT_ATOMS: atom_id res chain seq x y z
N MET A 1 -24.71 -23.90 -26.14
CA MET A 1 -23.41 -24.05 -25.47
C MET A 1 -23.52 -23.22 -24.19
N ALA A 2 -23.60 -23.84 -23.02
CA ALA A 2 -23.63 -23.08 -21.77
C ALA A 2 -22.26 -22.45 -21.56
N GLU A 3 -22.23 -21.13 -21.36
CA GLU A 3 -21.01 -20.40 -21.08
C GLU A 3 -20.47 -20.86 -19.73
N ASN A 4 -19.24 -21.35 -19.70
CA ASN A 4 -18.61 -21.83 -18.47
C ASN A 4 -18.12 -20.60 -17.70
N VAL A 5 -19.01 -20.02 -16.89
CA VAL A 5 -18.70 -18.81 -16.11
C VAL A 5 -17.84 -19.22 -14.92
N ILE A 6 -16.58 -18.78 -14.93
CA ILE A 6 -15.67 -18.93 -13.79
C ILE A 6 -15.98 -17.78 -12.82
N ALA A 7 -16.41 -18.11 -11.61
CA ALA A 7 -16.72 -17.14 -10.56
C ALA A 7 -15.59 -17.07 -9.52
N PHE A 8 -15.33 -15.88 -9.00
CA PHE A 8 -14.38 -15.62 -7.92
C PHE A 8 -15.05 -14.73 -6.87
N ASP A 9 -14.69 -14.92 -5.60
CA ASP A 9 -15.20 -14.11 -4.50
C ASP A 9 -14.50 -12.74 -4.46
N PHE A 10 -13.21 -12.72 -4.81
CA PHE A 10 -12.41 -11.51 -4.89
C PHE A 10 -11.59 -11.46 -6.17
N ILE A 11 -11.51 -10.26 -6.76
CA ILE A 11 -10.62 -9.96 -7.89
C ILE A 11 -9.67 -8.86 -7.45
N ILE A 12 -8.37 -9.17 -7.45
CA ILE A 12 -7.28 -8.25 -7.12
C ILE A 12 -6.61 -7.81 -8.42
N ILE A 13 -6.54 -6.50 -8.64
CA ILE A 13 -5.86 -5.92 -9.80
C ILE A 13 -4.44 -5.50 -9.36
N GLY A 14 -3.44 -6.22 -9.87
CA GLY A 14 -2.03 -6.07 -9.53
C GLY A 14 -1.55 -7.12 -8.52
N GLY A 15 -0.59 -7.94 -8.95
CA GLY A 15 0.18 -8.91 -8.15
C GLY A 15 1.48 -8.32 -7.60
N GLY A 16 1.47 -7.05 -7.22
CA GLY A 16 2.58 -6.39 -6.52
C GLY A 16 2.62 -6.70 -5.03
N THR A 17 3.49 -6.00 -4.28
CA THR A 17 3.74 -6.22 -2.85
C THR A 17 2.47 -6.26 -2.00
N SER A 18 1.57 -5.29 -2.16
CA SER A 18 0.30 -5.27 -1.42
C SER A 18 -0.69 -6.30 -1.95
N GLY A 19 -0.79 -6.45 -3.28
CA GLY A 19 -1.74 -7.36 -3.92
C GLY A 19 -1.56 -8.81 -3.49
N LEU A 20 -0.32 -9.30 -3.49
CA LEU A 20 -0.02 -10.67 -3.07
C LEU A 20 -0.16 -10.88 -1.54
N VAL A 21 0.14 -9.86 -0.73
CA VAL A 21 -0.08 -9.93 0.73
C VAL A 21 -1.56 -10.04 1.05
N VAL A 22 -2.41 -9.24 0.40
CA VAL A 22 -3.87 -9.30 0.55
C VAL A 22 -4.42 -10.62 0.02
N ALA A 23 -3.99 -11.06 -1.16
CA ALA A 23 -4.39 -12.35 -1.73
C ALA A 23 -4.07 -13.51 -0.77
N ASN A 24 -2.86 -13.54 -0.21
CA ASN A 24 -2.45 -14.56 0.74
C ASN A 24 -3.31 -14.56 2.01
N ARG A 25 -3.76 -13.38 2.47
CA ARG A 25 -4.64 -13.28 3.64
C ARG A 25 -6.05 -13.81 3.37
N PHE A 26 -6.60 -13.60 2.17
CA PHE A 26 -7.89 -14.19 1.79
C PHE A 26 -7.83 -15.72 1.67
N LEU A 27 -6.70 -16.26 1.20
CA LEU A 27 -6.48 -17.70 1.05
C LEU A 27 -6.31 -18.45 2.38
N GLU A 28 -6.30 -17.76 3.53
CA GLU A 28 -6.40 -18.42 4.85
C GLU A 28 -7.75 -19.14 5.04
N ASP A 29 -8.79 -18.70 4.33
CA ASP A 29 -10.06 -19.42 4.21
C ASP A 29 -10.06 -20.23 2.90
N PRO A 30 -10.04 -21.58 2.96
CA PRO A 30 -10.00 -22.43 1.77
C PRO A 30 -11.31 -22.40 0.96
N THR A 31 -12.37 -21.79 1.47
CA THR A 31 -13.64 -21.63 0.75
C THR A 31 -13.67 -20.42 -0.17
N VAL A 32 -12.70 -19.51 -0.02
CA VAL A 32 -12.61 -18.25 -0.77
C VAL A 32 -11.77 -18.44 -2.04
N ASN A 33 -12.33 -18.02 -3.17
CA ASN A 33 -11.67 -18.04 -4.48
C ASN A 33 -11.20 -16.63 -4.85
N VAL A 34 -9.90 -16.49 -5.10
CA VAL A 34 -9.28 -15.20 -5.42
C VAL A 34 -8.66 -15.25 -6.81
N LEU A 35 -8.98 -14.26 -7.64
CA LEU A 35 -8.31 -14.00 -8.92
C LEU A 35 -7.35 -12.82 -8.76
N VAL A 36 -6.08 -13.00 -9.15
CA VAL A 36 -5.12 -11.90 -9.24
C VAL A 36 -4.82 -11.63 -10.71
N LEU A 37 -5.06 -10.40 -11.16
CA LEU A 37 -4.75 -9.95 -12.50
C LEU A 37 -3.46 -9.12 -12.46
N GLU A 38 -2.36 -9.68 -12.96
CA GLU A 38 -1.07 -9.00 -13.05
C GLU A 38 -0.73 -8.75 -14.53
N SER A 39 -0.38 -7.51 -14.85
CA SER A 39 -0.01 -7.09 -16.21
C SER A 39 1.42 -7.48 -16.58
N GLY A 40 2.30 -7.67 -15.59
CA GLY A 40 3.68 -8.07 -15.77
C GLY A 40 3.84 -9.58 -16.01
N LYS A 41 5.06 -9.95 -16.41
CA LYS A 41 5.45 -11.37 -16.52
C LYS A 41 5.76 -11.95 -15.15
N ASN A 42 5.67 -13.28 -15.05
CA ASN A 42 6.24 -14.01 -13.93
C ASN A 42 7.78 -14.01 -14.06
N TYR A 43 8.47 -13.49 -13.04
CA TYR A 43 9.93 -13.43 -12.99
C TYR A 43 10.57 -14.43 -12.01
N LEU A 44 9.82 -15.43 -11.54
CA LEU A 44 10.39 -16.52 -10.74
C LEU A 44 11.60 -17.15 -11.45
N GLY A 45 12.73 -17.20 -10.76
CA GLY A 45 13.97 -17.78 -11.29
C GLY A 45 14.82 -16.82 -12.14
N ASN A 46 14.37 -15.57 -12.39
CA ASN A 46 15.20 -14.57 -13.07
C ASN A 46 16.34 -14.10 -12.14
N PRO A 47 17.63 -14.30 -12.51
CA PRO A 47 18.76 -13.91 -11.68
C PRO A 47 18.80 -12.40 -11.38
N ARG A 48 18.28 -11.56 -12.29
CA ARG A 48 18.20 -10.11 -12.12
C ARG A 48 17.21 -9.68 -11.01
N VAL A 49 16.24 -10.55 -10.68
CA VAL A 49 15.25 -10.35 -9.61
C VAL A 49 15.68 -11.04 -8.32
N ASN A 50 16.17 -12.28 -8.42
CA ASN A 50 16.54 -13.09 -7.26
C ASN A 50 17.82 -12.59 -6.56
N MET A 51 18.72 -11.92 -7.29
CA MET A 51 19.91 -11.31 -6.72
C MET A 51 19.62 -9.84 -6.39
N PRO A 52 19.72 -9.40 -5.13
CA PRO A 52 19.44 -8.01 -4.75
C PRO A 52 20.25 -7.00 -5.56
N ALA A 53 21.53 -7.29 -5.89
CA ALA A 53 22.35 -6.40 -6.71
C ALA A 53 21.98 -6.37 -8.20
N GLY A 54 21.09 -7.25 -8.66
CA GLY A 54 20.70 -7.40 -10.07
C GLY A 54 19.64 -6.42 -10.55
N TRP A 55 18.93 -5.74 -9.63
CA TRP A 55 17.80 -4.87 -9.97
C TRP A 55 18.11 -3.74 -10.95
N PRO A 56 19.31 -3.10 -10.99
CA PRO A 56 19.57 -2.03 -11.95
C PRO A 56 19.49 -2.51 -13.41
N ALA A 57 19.72 -3.80 -13.67
CA ALA A 57 19.62 -4.39 -15.00
C ALA A 57 18.17 -4.62 -15.48
N LEU A 58 17.18 -4.28 -14.66
CA LEU A 58 15.75 -4.34 -15.02
C LEU A 58 15.20 -2.97 -15.47
N LEU A 59 15.92 -1.87 -15.20
CA LEU A 59 15.49 -0.52 -15.58
C LEU A 59 15.37 -0.38 -17.11
N GLY A 60 14.26 0.19 -17.57
CA GLY A 60 13.96 0.34 -19.00
C GLY A 60 13.71 -0.96 -19.77
N THR A 61 13.61 -2.11 -19.09
CA THR A 61 13.21 -3.39 -19.70
C THR A 61 11.69 -3.59 -19.62
N GLU A 62 11.17 -4.72 -20.09
CA GLU A 62 9.76 -5.09 -19.95
C GLU A 62 9.31 -5.35 -18.49
N ALA A 63 10.25 -5.38 -17.55
CA ALA A 63 9.96 -5.39 -16.12
C ALA A 63 9.67 -3.99 -15.57
N ASP A 64 10.02 -2.94 -16.30
CA ASP A 64 9.79 -1.55 -15.92
C ASP A 64 8.53 -1.03 -16.62
N TRP A 65 7.64 -0.35 -15.89
CA TRP A 65 6.52 0.35 -16.54
C TRP A 65 7.00 1.51 -17.40
N ASN A 66 8.20 2.03 -17.11
CA ASN A 66 8.84 3.11 -17.86
C ASN A 66 7.92 4.33 -18.02
N PHE A 67 7.18 4.66 -16.94
CA PHE A 67 6.30 5.82 -16.94
C PHE A 67 7.10 7.10 -17.09
N VAL A 68 6.54 8.02 -17.88
CA VAL A 68 7.12 9.32 -18.15
C VAL A 68 6.26 10.41 -17.55
N THR A 69 6.86 11.28 -16.74
CA THR A 69 6.17 12.45 -16.20
C THR A 69 6.14 13.60 -17.22
N THR A 70 5.17 14.50 -17.10
CA THR A 70 5.23 15.80 -17.78
C THR A 70 6.40 16.64 -17.25
N PRO A 71 6.97 17.56 -18.05
CA PRO A 71 8.05 18.44 -17.60
C PRO A 71 7.67 19.24 -16.33
N GLN A 72 8.61 19.38 -15.40
CA GLN A 72 8.44 20.12 -14.15
C GLN A 72 9.39 21.32 -14.10
N ALA A 73 8.84 22.53 -13.99
CA ALA A 73 9.60 23.79 -14.04
C ALA A 73 10.73 23.90 -12.99
N ALA A 74 10.55 23.28 -11.82
CA ALA A 74 11.57 23.26 -10.76
C ALA A 74 12.81 22.43 -11.14
N VAL A 75 12.63 21.37 -11.92
CA VAL A 75 13.70 20.46 -12.36
C VAL A 75 14.35 20.97 -13.65
N GLU A 76 13.57 21.62 -14.51
CA GLU A 76 14.04 22.29 -15.74
C GLU A 76 15.16 23.31 -15.46
N ARG A 77 15.03 24.08 -14.39
CA ARG A 77 16.03 25.08 -13.98
C ARG A 77 17.37 24.48 -13.55
N LEU A 78 17.43 23.19 -13.25
CA LEU A 78 18.66 22.50 -12.85
C LEU A 78 19.46 21.97 -14.05
N GLY A 79 19.02 22.22 -15.29
CA GLY A 79 19.72 21.76 -16.49
C GLY A 79 19.76 20.23 -16.64
N LEU A 80 18.94 19.52 -15.86
CA LEU A 80 18.79 18.07 -15.93
C LEU A 80 17.98 17.61 -17.17
N LEU A 81 17.56 18.56 -18.02
CA LEU A 81 16.94 18.29 -19.31
C LEU A 81 17.99 17.91 -20.37
N ASN A 82 18.61 16.75 -20.21
CA ASN A 82 19.31 16.09 -21.31
C ASN A 82 18.49 14.88 -21.75
N ASN A 83 17.45 15.08 -22.58
CA ASN A 83 16.70 14.07 -23.37
C ASN A 83 16.28 12.74 -22.69
N TYR A 84 16.44 12.63 -21.36
CA TYR A 84 16.11 11.52 -20.48
C TYR A 84 15.28 12.01 -19.27
N SER A 85 15.01 13.32 -19.20
CA SER A 85 14.27 14.00 -18.10
C SER A 85 12.77 13.70 -18.06
N ALA A 86 12.34 12.72 -18.85
CA ALA A 86 11.04 12.09 -18.78
C ALA A 86 11.08 10.84 -17.88
N ASN A 87 12.27 10.27 -17.63
CA ASN A 87 12.46 9.03 -16.87
C ASN A 87 12.80 9.34 -15.42
N ILE A 88 11.86 9.93 -14.67
CA ILE A 88 11.82 9.64 -13.24
C ILE A 88 11.09 8.30 -13.15
N PRO A 89 11.79 7.15 -13.04
CA PRO A 89 11.09 5.87 -12.93
C PRO A 89 10.17 5.93 -11.72
N SER A 90 8.87 5.95 -11.99
CA SER A 90 7.86 5.55 -11.01
C SER A 90 8.15 4.09 -10.66
N SER A 91 8.05 3.73 -9.38
CA SER A 91 8.25 2.36 -8.94
C SER A 91 7.23 1.46 -9.62
N GLY A 92 7.66 0.80 -10.68
CA GLY A 92 6.93 -0.30 -11.29
C GLY A 92 6.94 -1.55 -10.42
N PRO A 93 6.83 -2.77 -10.98
CA PRO A 93 7.00 -3.99 -10.18
C PRO A 93 8.45 -4.15 -9.70
N ILE A 94 9.39 -3.35 -10.22
CA ILE A 94 10.77 -3.27 -9.73
C ILE A 94 10.79 -2.46 -8.43
N GLN A 95 10.65 -3.16 -7.31
CA GLN A 95 10.84 -2.59 -5.99
C GLN A 95 12.25 -2.91 -5.48
N ALA A 96 13.12 -1.91 -5.42
CA ALA A 96 14.36 -2.00 -4.66
C ALA A 96 14.04 -1.79 -3.18
N SER A 97 13.75 -2.87 -2.46
CA SER A 97 13.41 -2.81 -1.04
C SER A 97 14.67 -2.59 -0.20
N PHE A 98 14.81 -1.38 0.33
CA PHE A 98 15.70 -1.09 1.45
C PHE A 98 14.85 -1.08 2.72
N PRO A 99 15.06 -2.00 3.67
CA PRO A 99 14.31 -1.98 4.93
C PRO A 99 14.55 -0.64 5.62
N ALA A 100 13.50 0.18 5.76
CA ALA A 100 13.58 1.39 6.54
C ALA A 100 13.66 1.04 8.03
N ALA A 101 14.41 1.82 8.81
CA ALA A 101 14.46 1.65 10.25
C ALA A 101 13.04 1.80 10.86
N PRO A 102 12.64 0.97 11.84
CA PRO A 102 11.28 0.92 12.38
C PRO A 102 10.84 2.19 13.13
N GLU A 103 11.76 3.12 13.40
CA GLU A 103 11.50 4.38 14.12
C GLU A 103 10.96 5.50 13.21
N ASN A 104 9.98 5.19 12.37
CA ASN A 104 9.43 6.19 11.46
C ASN A 104 8.33 7.04 12.14
N GLN A 105 8.63 8.30 12.46
CA GLN A 105 7.68 9.28 12.99
C GLN A 105 6.44 9.44 12.11
N PHE A 106 6.56 9.19 10.80
CA PHE A 106 5.46 9.27 9.85
C PHE A 106 4.30 8.34 10.21
N LEU A 107 4.56 7.10 10.63
CA LEU A 107 3.48 6.17 10.98
C LEU A 107 2.72 6.62 12.23
N LYS A 108 3.43 7.24 13.20
CA LYS A 108 2.81 7.86 14.38
C LYS A 108 1.96 9.04 13.96
N LEU A 109 2.50 9.96 13.17
CA LEU A 109 1.77 11.12 12.63
C LEU A 109 0.53 10.72 11.85
N TRP A 110 0.64 9.68 11.02
CA TRP A 110 -0.47 9.16 10.22
C TRP A 110 -1.59 8.62 11.13
N ASN A 111 -1.25 7.77 12.11
CA ASN A 111 -2.22 7.25 13.09
C ASN A 111 -2.93 8.37 13.86
N GLU A 112 -2.17 9.34 14.37
CA GLU A 112 -2.74 10.46 15.13
C GLU A 112 -3.62 11.36 14.25
N THR A 113 -3.27 11.54 12.97
CA THR A 113 -4.09 12.32 12.02
C THR A 113 -5.44 11.66 11.77
N PHE A 114 -5.46 10.34 11.52
CA PHE A 114 -6.73 9.62 11.31
C PHE A 114 -7.60 9.59 12.55
N LYS A 115 -7.02 9.34 13.73
CA LYS A 115 -7.76 9.43 15.01
C LYS A 115 -8.39 10.80 15.20
N THR A 116 -7.62 11.86 14.95
CA THR A 116 -8.08 13.24 15.13
C THR A 116 -9.19 13.60 14.14
N LEU A 117 -9.04 13.24 12.87
CA LEU A 117 -10.06 13.51 11.84
C LEU A 117 -11.34 12.70 12.05
N ALA A 118 -11.21 11.39 12.36
CA ALA A 118 -12.37 10.54 12.63
C ALA A 118 -13.15 11.04 13.86
N MET A 119 -12.43 11.42 14.91
CA MET A 119 -13.04 11.95 16.14
C MET A 119 -13.68 13.32 15.90
N ALA A 120 -13.04 14.20 15.12
CA ALA A 120 -13.63 15.49 14.74
C ALA A 120 -14.91 15.31 13.91
N LEU A 121 -14.93 14.38 12.95
CA LEU A 121 -16.12 14.06 12.16
C LEU A 121 -17.25 13.48 13.03
N MET A 122 -16.91 12.61 13.98
CA MET A 122 -17.89 12.00 14.89
C MET A 122 -18.48 13.03 15.86
N VAL A 123 -17.67 13.94 16.42
CA VAL A 123 -18.15 15.08 17.23
C VAL A 123 -19.07 15.98 16.39
N THR A 124 -18.67 16.30 15.15
CA THR A 124 -19.47 17.14 14.24
C THR A 124 -20.83 16.49 13.93
N PHE A 125 -20.84 15.18 13.66
CA PHE A 125 -22.06 14.41 13.38
C PHE A 125 -22.98 14.34 14.61
N LEU A 126 -22.46 14.02 15.79
CA LEU A 126 -23.26 13.94 17.02
C LEU A 126 -23.81 15.31 17.44
N THR A 127 -23.03 16.38 17.25
CA THR A 127 -23.49 17.77 17.47
C THR A 127 -24.63 18.13 16.52
N ALA A 128 -24.53 17.76 15.24
CA ALA A 128 -25.60 17.97 14.27
C ALA A 128 -26.90 17.22 14.64
N LEU A 129 -26.79 16.09 15.33
CA LEU A 129 -27.92 15.32 15.85
C LEU A 129 -28.40 15.77 17.25
N HIS A 130 -27.81 16.82 17.82
CA HIS A 130 -28.08 17.29 19.19
C HIS A 130 -27.88 16.21 20.27
N LEU A 131 -27.01 15.23 20.00
CA LEU A 131 -26.66 14.18 20.94
C LEU A 131 -25.48 14.64 21.80
N ASP A 132 -25.53 14.34 23.10
CA ASP A 132 -24.42 14.61 24.02
C ASP A 132 -23.25 13.65 23.72
N TYR A 133 -22.31 14.12 22.91
CA TYR A 133 -21.14 13.37 22.51
C TYR A 133 -20.23 13.03 23.70
N THR A 134 -20.33 13.74 24.84
CA THR A 134 -19.51 13.44 26.02
C THR A 134 -19.89 12.11 26.65
N GLN A 135 -21.14 11.69 26.58
CA GLN A 135 -21.59 10.38 27.08
C GLN A 135 -21.27 9.23 26.11
N ILE A 136 -21.05 9.53 24.83
CA ILE A 136 -20.87 8.54 23.76
C ILE A 136 -19.38 8.31 23.45
N LEU A 137 -18.58 9.38 23.38
CA LEU A 137 -17.18 9.30 22.91
C LEU A 137 -16.18 9.03 24.02
N LEU A 138 -16.43 9.46 25.27
CA LEU A 138 -15.49 9.25 26.38
C LEU A 138 -15.17 7.76 26.61
N PRO A 139 -16.16 6.84 26.63
CA PRO A 139 -15.89 5.41 26.78
C PRO A 139 -15.11 4.84 25.59
N LEU A 140 -15.44 5.28 24.36
CA LEU A 140 -14.78 4.83 23.13
C LEU A 140 -13.31 5.23 23.08
N ILE A 141 -12.98 6.46 23.49
CA ILE A 141 -11.60 6.97 23.56
C ILE A 141 -10.77 6.15 24.55
N GLN A 142 -11.36 5.78 25.69
CA GLN A 142 -10.70 4.95 26.70
C GLN A 142 -10.41 3.53 26.18
N THR A 143 -11.31 2.92 25.42
CA THR A 143 -11.10 1.60 24.80
C THR A 143 -10.02 1.65 23.71
N LEU A 144 -10.06 2.64 22.83
CA LEU A 144 -9.10 2.78 21.72
C LEU A 144 -7.66 2.99 22.20
N ASN A 145 -7.47 3.74 23.28
CA ASN A 145 -6.15 3.97 23.87
C ASN A 145 -5.54 2.69 24.48
N ASN A 146 -6.36 1.77 24.95
CA ASN A 146 -5.91 0.52 25.58
C ASN A 146 -5.72 -0.63 24.56
N GLU A 147 -6.59 -0.75 23.55
CA GLU A 147 -6.54 -1.86 22.59
C GLU A 147 -5.78 -1.54 21.29
N GLY A 148 -5.84 -0.29 20.81
CA GLY A 148 -5.26 0.08 19.50
C GLY A 148 -3.73 0.00 19.46
N MET A 149 -3.07 0.41 20.54
CA MET A 149 -1.62 0.30 20.70
C MET A 149 -1.15 -1.16 20.83
N GLN A 150 -1.90 -2.00 21.57
CA GLN A 150 -1.56 -3.42 21.74
C GLN A 150 -1.74 -4.21 20.43
N ARG A 151 -2.78 -3.92 19.64
CA ARG A 151 -2.97 -4.56 18.32
C ARG A 151 -1.90 -4.15 17.31
N MET A 152 -1.43 -2.90 17.32
CA MET A 152 -0.32 -2.46 16.46
C MET A 152 1.02 -3.08 16.86
N LEU A 153 1.30 -3.24 18.17
CA LEU A 153 2.50 -3.94 18.66
C LEU A 153 2.47 -5.43 18.30
N ASN A 154 1.31 -6.09 18.43
CA ASN A 154 1.17 -7.50 18.06
C ASN A 154 1.27 -7.75 16.55
N MET A 155 0.89 -6.78 15.71
CA MET A 155 1.11 -6.82 14.26
C MET A 155 2.59 -6.64 13.87
N SER A 156 3.41 -5.93 14.65
CA SER A 156 4.84 -5.81 14.33
C SER A 156 5.67 -7.03 14.75
N LEU A 157 5.20 -7.79 15.74
CA LEU A 157 5.87 -8.99 16.25
C LEU A 157 5.55 -10.27 15.44
N SER A 158 4.57 -10.22 14.55
CA SER A 158 4.18 -11.35 13.68
C SER A 158 4.97 -11.41 12.35
N PHE A 159 5.94 -10.50 12.15
CA PHE A 159 6.83 -10.45 11.00
C PHE A 159 8.31 -10.75 11.34
N THR A 160 8.58 -11.34 12.50
CA THR A 160 9.88 -11.91 12.89
C THR A 160 9.70 -13.39 13.20
#